data_AF-X1HF35-F1
#
_entry.id   AF-X1HF35-F1
#
_cell.length_a   1.000
_cell.length_b   1.000
_cell.length_c   1.000
_cell.angle_alpha   90.00
_cell.angle_beta   90.00
_cell.angle_gamma   90.00
#
_symmetry.space_group_name_H-M   'P 1'
#
loop_
_entity.id
_entity.type
_entity.pdbx_description
1 polymer ?
#
loop_
_entity_poly.entity_id
_entity_poly.type
_entity_poly.pdbx_seq_one_letter_code
_entity_poly.pdbx_strand_id
1 'polypeptide(L)'
;MSEPTSRLTFADLVQRVARKAGIAYYGSTGAEKAMVPIDTYNLELCKDIVNDAIRMFISDAPVRGWRWQRRIMNIVLSSVRITGTADGGSSTLLADSNLYSTYDTNDDLNNYYAYILTGTGIGSFAKITDYKCGTGEITSIDDQTGDVYRVECSEVHGLTSNDIITISGTVNFDGDYVATVIDTDTFSIVKASGKTTETGTWTQAQIVVDAWLDQYG
;
A
#
# COMPACT_ATOMS: atom_id res chain seq x y z
N MET A 1 12.19 19.61 -12.83
CA MET A 1 11.65 20.90 -12.32
C MET A 1 12.76 21.57 -11.54
N SER A 2 13.27 22.72 -11.97
CA SER A 2 14.19 23.51 -11.14
C SER A 2 13.38 24.19 -10.05
N GLU A 3 13.82 24.10 -8.80
CA GLU A 3 13.23 24.86 -7.70
C GLU A 3 13.26 26.36 -8.02
N PRO A 4 12.23 27.13 -7.65
CA PRO A 4 12.20 28.57 -7.89
C PRO A 4 13.35 29.24 -7.11
N THR A 5 14.30 29.83 -7.84
CA THR A 5 15.54 30.47 -7.34
C THR A 5 15.33 31.79 -6.61
N SER A 6 14.11 32.09 -6.15
CA SER A 6 13.72 33.36 -5.52
C SER A 6 13.88 33.38 -3.99
N ARG A 7 14.59 32.41 -3.41
CA ARG A 7 14.85 32.35 -1.97
C ARG A 7 15.87 33.42 -1.55
N LEU A 8 15.38 34.51 -0.96
CA LEU A 8 16.24 35.44 -0.22
C LEU A 8 16.62 34.83 1.13
N THR A 9 17.90 34.87 1.48
CA THR A 9 18.38 34.51 2.81
C THR A 9 18.18 35.67 3.78
N PHE A 10 18.28 35.40 5.08
CA PHE A 10 18.24 36.44 6.11
C PHE A 10 19.34 37.50 5.88
N ALA A 11 20.53 37.09 5.44
CA ALA A 11 21.62 38.00 5.09
C ALA A 11 21.24 38.92 3.93
N ASP A 12 20.54 38.43 2.92
CA ASP A 12 20.06 39.24 1.80
C ASP A 12 19.02 40.28 2.24
N LEU A 13 18.18 39.95 3.22
CA LEU A 13 17.22 40.89 3.82
C LEU A 13 17.93 41.98 4.61
N VAL A 14 18.90 41.61 5.46
CA VAL A 14 19.73 42.56 6.23
C VAL A 14 20.50 43.50 5.29
N GLN A 15 21.09 42.98 4.22
CA GLN A 15 21.79 43.79 3.20
C GLN A 15 20.84 44.79 2.51
N ARG A 16 19.60 44.39 2.21
CA ARG A 16 18.60 45.29 1.62
C ARG A 16 18.15 46.38 2.58
N VAL A 17 17.97 46.06 3.86
CA VAL A 17 17.66 47.05 4.91
C VAL A 17 18.81 48.04 5.08
N ALA A 18 20.04 47.53 5.20
CA ALA A 18 21.24 48.36 5.32
C ALA A 18 21.41 49.32 4.12
N ARG A 19 21.15 48.83 2.89
CA ARG A 19 21.19 49.67 1.69
C ARG A 19 20.13 50.77 1.72
N LYS A 20 18.91 50.46 2.14
CA LYS A 20 17.81 51.44 2.22
C LYS A 20 18.00 52.45 3.35
N ALA A 21 18.59 52.04 4.46
CA ALA A 21 18.89 52.89 5.60
C ALA A 21 20.17 53.72 5.43
N GLY A 22 20.94 53.53 4.35
CA GLY A 22 22.17 54.28 4.08
C GLY A 22 23.37 53.87 4.96
N ILE A 23 23.29 52.72 5.64
CA ILE A 23 24.31 52.21 6.58
C ILE A 23 25.04 50.97 6.05
N ALA A 24 24.84 50.63 4.78
CA ALA A 24 25.53 49.53 4.13
C ALA A 24 27.04 49.78 4.03
N TYR A 25 27.83 48.71 4.12
CA TYR A 25 29.27 48.77 3.92
C TYR A 25 29.61 48.62 2.43
N TYR A 26 30.51 49.45 1.89
CA TYR A 26 30.86 49.48 0.46
C TYR A 26 32.33 49.13 0.19
N GLY A 27 32.94 48.32 1.07
CA GLY A 27 34.38 48.03 1.02
C GLY A 27 35.21 49.20 1.55
N SER A 28 36.50 48.98 1.77
CA SER A 28 37.42 50.01 2.27
C SER A 28 37.64 51.16 1.27
N THR A 29 37.33 50.91 0.00
CA THR A 29 37.44 51.87 -1.12
C THR A 29 36.11 52.55 -1.45
N GLY A 30 34.99 52.16 -0.82
CA GLY A 30 33.67 52.73 -1.07
C GLY A 30 33.04 52.40 -2.44
N ALA A 31 33.70 51.57 -3.25
CA ALA A 31 33.29 51.25 -4.63
C ALA A 31 32.71 49.83 -4.78
N GLU A 32 32.64 49.05 -3.70
CA GLU A 32 32.15 47.68 -3.76
C GLU A 32 30.62 47.61 -3.71
N LYS A 33 30.06 46.44 -4.01
CA LYS A 33 28.61 46.21 -3.85
C LYS A 33 28.25 46.37 -2.37
N ALA A 34 27.12 47.02 -2.10
CA ALA A 34 26.60 47.16 -0.73
C ALA A 34 26.59 45.82 0.00
N MET A 35 27.33 45.70 1.10
CA MET A 35 27.43 44.52 1.96
C MET A 35 26.72 44.77 3.29
N VAL A 36 26.57 43.71 4.07
CA VAL A 36 26.10 43.79 5.46
C VAL A 36 27.03 44.71 6.27
N PRO A 37 26.49 45.55 7.17
CA PRO A 37 27.32 46.42 8.02
C PRO A 37 28.33 45.62 8.84
N ILE A 38 29.56 46.13 8.94
CA ILE A 38 30.64 45.52 9.75
C ILE A 38 30.55 46.00 11.21
N ASP A 39 30.07 47.22 11.42
CA ASP A 39 29.88 47.78 12.76
C ASP A 39 28.77 47.04 13.52
N THR A 40 29.05 46.68 14.77
CA THR A 40 28.18 45.86 15.61
C THR A 40 26.83 46.54 15.86
N TYR A 41 26.83 47.85 16.14
CA TYR A 41 25.60 48.59 16.41
C TYR A 41 24.68 48.65 15.18
N ASN A 42 25.24 49.00 14.02
CA ASN A 42 24.47 49.08 12.77
C ASN A 42 23.97 47.71 12.29
N LEU A 43 24.73 46.64 12.56
CA LEU A 43 24.32 45.27 12.27
C LEU A 43 23.16 44.81 13.15
N GLU A 44 23.20 45.09 14.46
CA GLU A 44 22.12 44.77 15.40
C GLU A 44 20.84 45.51 15.02
N LEU A 45 20.92 46.81 14.73
CA LEU A 45 19.78 47.61 14.26
C LEU A 45 19.12 47.01 13.01
N CYS A 46 19.92 46.58 12.03
CA CYS A 46 19.38 45.94 10.82
C CYS A 46 18.70 44.59 11.13
N LYS A 47 19.28 43.79 12.04
CA LYS A 47 18.70 42.50 12.44
C LYS A 47 17.36 42.70 13.14
N ASP A 48 17.25 43.67 14.03
CA ASP A 48 16.02 43.96 14.76
C ASP A 48 14.90 44.39 13.81
N ILE A 49 15.19 45.28 12.86
CA ILE A 49 14.23 45.70 11.83
C ILE A 49 13.74 44.51 10.99
N VAL A 50 14.64 43.61 10.58
CA VAL A 50 14.25 42.42 9.80
C VAL A 50 13.40 41.47 10.65
N ASN A 51 13.78 41.24 11.91
CA ASN A 51 13.03 40.37 12.82
C ASN A 51 11.63 40.91 13.10
N ASP A 52 11.49 42.21 13.33
CA ASP A 52 10.20 42.84 13.55
C ASP A 52 9.34 42.82 12.29
N ALA A 53 9.92 43.01 11.10
CA ALA A 53 9.19 42.85 9.84
C ALA A 53 8.68 41.41 9.64
N ILE A 54 9.48 40.39 10.00
CA ILE A 54 9.05 38.98 9.96
C ILE A 54 7.93 38.74 10.97
N ARG A 55 8.04 39.29 12.19
CA ARG A 55 6.98 39.19 13.21
C ARG A 55 5.68 39.82 12.72
N MET A 56 5.74 41.03 12.16
CA MET A 56 4.59 41.72 11.57
C MET A 56 3.97 40.89 10.42
N PHE A 57 4.80 40.33 9.54
CA PHE A 57 4.34 39.46 8.46
C PHE A 57 3.67 38.18 8.99
N ILE A 58 4.14 37.61 10.10
CA ILE A 58 3.51 36.42 10.68
C ILE A 58 2.21 36.80 11.42
N SER A 59 2.19 37.93 12.14
CA SER A 59 1.07 38.33 12.99
C SER A 59 -0.11 38.93 12.23
N ASP A 60 0.13 39.64 11.12
CA ASP A 60 -0.90 40.33 10.34
C ASP A 60 -1.26 39.55 9.07
N ALA A 61 -1.92 38.42 9.25
CA ALA A 61 -2.41 37.64 8.12
C ALA A 61 -3.56 38.38 7.42
N PRO A 62 -3.57 38.46 6.07
CA PRO A 62 -4.71 39.00 5.32
C PRO A 62 -6.01 38.26 5.67
N VAL A 63 -7.18 38.90 5.50
CA VAL A 63 -8.51 38.33 5.79
C VAL A 63 -8.73 36.93 5.20
N ARG A 64 -8.04 36.58 4.11
CA ARG A 64 -8.12 35.29 3.42
C ARG A 64 -6.92 34.35 3.67
N GLY A 65 -6.16 34.60 4.74
CA GLY A 65 -4.94 33.89 5.12
C GLY A 65 -3.80 34.08 4.12
N TRP A 66 -2.61 33.61 4.48
CA TRP A 66 -1.48 33.61 3.57
C TRP A 66 -1.67 32.59 2.44
N ARG A 67 -1.23 32.91 1.22
CA ARG A 67 -1.36 31.98 0.08
C ARG A 67 -0.65 30.65 0.28
N TRP A 68 0.41 30.61 1.10
CA TRP A 68 1.11 29.39 1.49
C TRP A 68 0.35 28.51 2.50
N GLN A 69 -0.68 29.04 3.16
CA GLN A 69 -1.62 28.24 3.98
C GLN A 69 -2.71 27.57 3.14
N ARG A 70 -2.85 27.93 1.86
CA ARG A 70 -3.80 27.29 0.96
C ARG A 70 -3.23 25.94 0.55
N ARG A 71 -4.00 24.86 0.74
CA ARG A 71 -3.65 23.53 0.21
C ARG A 71 -3.42 23.66 -1.29
N ILE A 72 -2.19 23.40 -1.73
CA ILE A 72 -1.78 23.50 -3.15
C ILE A 72 -2.47 22.42 -3.98
N MET A 73 -2.89 21.31 -3.36
CA MET A 73 -3.61 20.22 -4.01
C MET A 73 -4.55 19.53 -3.02
N ASN A 74 -5.75 19.23 -3.48
CA ASN A 74 -6.67 18.30 -2.83
C ASN A 74 -6.81 17.09 -3.75
N ILE A 75 -6.35 15.91 -3.30
CA ILE A 75 -6.57 14.65 -4.01
C ILE A 75 -7.70 13.94 -3.28
N VAL A 76 -8.84 13.80 -3.95
CA VAL A 76 -9.93 12.95 -3.49
C VAL A 76 -9.69 11.55 -4.03
N LEU A 77 -9.26 10.63 -3.18
CA LEU A 77 -9.15 9.21 -3.50
C LEU A 77 -10.49 8.54 -3.17
N SER A 78 -11.40 8.47 -4.14
CA SER A 78 -12.62 7.67 -3.98
C SER A 78 -12.36 6.23 -4.42
N SER A 79 -12.48 5.28 -3.49
CA SER A 79 -12.69 3.88 -3.85
C SER A 79 -14.09 3.77 -4.48
N VAL A 80 -14.15 3.45 -5.78
CA VAL A 80 -15.43 3.12 -6.41
C VAL A 80 -15.75 1.68 -6.02
N ARG A 81 -16.47 1.51 -4.91
CA ARG A 81 -17.08 0.23 -4.57
C ARG A 81 -18.43 0.17 -5.25
N ILE A 82 -18.57 -0.68 -6.26
CA ILE A 82 -19.87 -0.99 -6.84
C ILE A 82 -20.49 -2.08 -5.98
N THR A 83 -21.67 -1.79 -5.43
CA THR A 83 -22.45 -2.73 -4.65
C THR A 83 -23.78 -2.94 -5.36
N GLY A 84 -24.18 -4.20 -5.52
CA GLY A 84 -25.43 -4.58 -6.16
C GLY A 84 -25.88 -5.94 -5.64
N THR A 85 -27.11 -6.31 -6.01
CA THR A 85 -27.63 -7.66 -5.80
C THR A 85 -27.63 -8.35 -7.15
N ALA A 86 -27.00 -9.52 -7.26
CA ALA A 86 -27.06 -10.31 -8.48
C ALA A 86 -28.51 -10.72 -8.78
N ASP A 87 -28.92 -10.61 -10.04
CA ASP A 87 -30.26 -11.01 -10.51
C ASP A 87 -30.41 -12.54 -10.60
N GLY A 88 -29.28 -13.25 -10.69
CA GLY A 88 -29.24 -14.71 -10.71
C GLY A 88 -27.82 -15.25 -10.64
N GLY A 89 -27.71 -16.56 -10.47
CA GLY A 89 -26.43 -17.23 -10.48
C GLY A 89 -26.56 -18.75 -10.56
N SER A 90 -25.48 -19.40 -10.94
CA SER A 90 -25.28 -20.84 -10.92
C SER A 90 -23.98 -21.16 -10.17
N SER A 91 -23.56 -22.43 -10.17
CA SER A 91 -22.30 -22.84 -9.55
C SER A 91 -21.06 -22.16 -10.13
N THR A 92 -21.13 -21.63 -11.36
CA THR A 92 -19.98 -21.04 -12.07
C THR A 92 -20.30 -19.71 -12.74
N LEU A 93 -21.47 -19.13 -12.46
CA LEU A 93 -21.93 -17.92 -13.14
C LEU A 93 -22.65 -17.00 -12.15
N LEU A 94 -22.36 -15.72 -12.23
CA LEU A 94 -23.14 -14.66 -11.57
C LEU A 94 -23.67 -13.72 -12.64
N ALA A 95 -24.97 -13.50 -12.66
CA ALA A 95 -25.63 -12.62 -13.61
C ALA A 95 -26.20 -11.40 -12.89
N ASP A 96 -25.87 -10.22 -13.38
CA ASP A 96 -26.50 -8.96 -13.02
C ASP A 96 -26.72 -8.15 -14.30
N SER A 97 -27.98 -8.06 -14.68
CA SER A 97 -28.40 -7.40 -15.92
C SER A 97 -28.14 -5.90 -15.90
N ASN A 98 -27.82 -5.29 -14.76
CA ASN A 98 -27.46 -3.87 -14.71
C ASN A 98 -25.97 -3.64 -14.99
N LEU A 99 -25.11 -4.65 -14.86
CA LEU A 99 -23.66 -4.50 -15.08
C LEU A 99 -23.34 -4.05 -16.51
N TYR A 100 -24.03 -4.60 -17.52
CA TYR A 100 -23.71 -4.29 -18.92
C TYR A 100 -23.96 -2.83 -19.30
N SER A 101 -24.81 -2.12 -18.55
CA SER A 101 -25.08 -0.70 -18.80
C SER A 101 -23.89 0.21 -18.46
N THR A 102 -22.99 -0.26 -17.60
CA THR A 102 -21.80 0.46 -17.13
C THR A 102 -20.52 -0.16 -17.69
N TYR A 103 -20.48 -1.47 -17.80
CA TYR A 103 -19.37 -2.26 -18.34
C TYR A 103 -19.79 -2.87 -19.68
N ASP A 104 -19.57 -2.11 -20.74
CA ASP A 104 -20.16 -2.32 -22.06
C ASP A 104 -19.30 -3.18 -22.99
N THR A 105 -18.08 -3.53 -22.59
CA THR A 105 -17.21 -4.43 -23.34
C THR A 105 -16.91 -5.72 -22.57
N ASN A 106 -16.68 -6.80 -23.32
CA ASN A 106 -16.24 -8.06 -22.72
C ASN A 106 -14.94 -7.81 -21.95
N ASP A 107 -14.72 -8.55 -20.87
CA ASP A 107 -13.51 -8.50 -20.06
C ASP A 107 -13.27 -7.19 -19.28
N ASP A 108 -14.19 -6.22 -19.28
CA ASP A 108 -14.05 -4.96 -18.54
C ASP A 108 -13.86 -5.14 -17.02
N LEU A 109 -14.43 -6.23 -16.49
CA LEU A 109 -14.33 -6.60 -15.08
C LEU A 109 -13.16 -7.54 -14.78
N ASN A 110 -12.31 -7.87 -15.77
CA ASN A 110 -11.18 -8.76 -15.52
C ASN A 110 -10.20 -8.12 -14.54
N ASN A 111 -9.75 -8.92 -13.58
CA ASN A 111 -8.93 -8.50 -12.43
C ASN A 111 -9.65 -7.68 -11.35
N TYR A 112 -10.95 -7.42 -11.49
CA TYR A 112 -11.74 -6.93 -10.37
C TYR A 112 -11.99 -8.06 -9.35
N TYR A 113 -12.33 -7.67 -8.12
CA TYR A 113 -12.67 -8.60 -7.05
C TYR A 113 -14.15 -8.50 -6.73
N ALA A 114 -14.83 -9.64 -6.71
CA ALA A 114 -16.20 -9.77 -6.25
C ALA A 114 -16.19 -10.12 -4.75
N TYR A 115 -16.98 -9.39 -3.95
CA TYR A 115 -17.10 -9.61 -2.51
C TYR A 115 -18.54 -9.97 -2.13
N ILE A 116 -18.73 -11.02 -1.34
CA ILE A 116 -20.05 -11.38 -0.81
C ILE A 116 -20.30 -10.56 0.46
N LEU A 117 -21.23 -9.61 0.38
CA LEU A 117 -21.52 -8.68 1.47
C LEU A 117 -22.63 -9.18 2.41
N THR A 118 -23.51 -10.04 1.90
CA THR A 118 -24.71 -10.52 2.61
C THR A 118 -25.07 -11.93 2.12
N GLY A 119 -25.73 -12.74 2.97
CA GLY A 119 -26.20 -14.09 2.63
C GLY A 119 -25.27 -15.23 3.08
N THR A 120 -25.31 -16.36 2.38
CA THR A 120 -24.39 -17.49 2.61
C THR A 120 -23.02 -17.16 2.01
N GLY A 121 -21.94 -17.33 2.77
CA GLY A 121 -20.59 -16.99 2.32
C GLY A 121 -20.18 -15.53 2.52
N ILE A 122 -20.83 -14.80 3.45
CA ILE A 122 -20.42 -13.44 3.82
C ILE A 122 -18.93 -13.38 4.15
N GLY A 123 -18.23 -12.40 3.58
CA GLY A 123 -16.80 -12.17 3.80
C GLY A 123 -15.89 -12.90 2.83
N SER A 124 -16.42 -13.82 2.03
CA SER A 124 -15.68 -14.44 0.93
C SER A 124 -15.51 -13.47 -0.23
N PHE A 125 -14.43 -13.66 -0.99
CA PHE A 125 -14.12 -12.88 -2.18
C PHE A 125 -13.43 -13.74 -3.23
N ALA A 126 -13.59 -13.39 -4.50
CA ALA A 126 -12.93 -14.05 -5.61
C ALA A 126 -12.54 -13.04 -6.69
N LYS A 127 -11.53 -13.36 -7.49
CA LYS A 127 -11.09 -12.54 -8.61
C LYS A 127 -11.92 -12.90 -9.85
N ILE A 128 -12.40 -11.89 -10.57
CA ILE A 128 -13.09 -12.08 -11.85
C ILE A 128 -12.05 -12.35 -12.94
N THR A 129 -12.20 -13.46 -13.65
CA THR A 129 -11.31 -13.86 -14.75
C THR A 129 -11.97 -13.81 -16.12
N ASP A 130 -13.30 -13.78 -16.18
CA ASP A 130 -14.06 -13.63 -17.43
C ASP A 130 -15.37 -12.88 -17.17
N TYR A 131 -15.69 -11.95 -18.07
CA TYR A 131 -16.93 -11.17 -18.06
C TYR A 131 -17.47 -10.99 -19.48
N LYS A 132 -18.76 -11.28 -19.64
CA LYS A 132 -19.47 -11.16 -20.91
C LYS A 132 -20.40 -9.96 -20.92
N CYS A 133 -20.11 -9.00 -21.79
CA CYS A 133 -20.98 -7.86 -22.02
C CYS A 133 -22.25 -8.26 -22.81
N GLY A 134 -23.31 -7.46 -22.67
CA GLY A 134 -24.62 -7.70 -23.28
C GLY A 134 -25.55 -8.60 -22.46
N THR A 135 -25.02 -9.52 -21.65
CA THR A 135 -25.80 -10.30 -20.66
C THR A 135 -25.49 -9.91 -19.22
N GLY A 136 -24.38 -9.21 -18.95
CA GLY A 136 -23.98 -8.82 -17.60
C GLY A 136 -23.52 -10.02 -16.77
N GLU A 137 -22.89 -11.00 -17.43
CA GLU A 137 -22.53 -12.28 -16.82
C GLU A 137 -21.05 -12.30 -16.46
N ILE A 138 -20.76 -12.58 -15.19
CA ILE A 138 -19.45 -13.04 -14.73
C ILE A 138 -19.44 -14.55 -14.93
N THR A 139 -18.70 -15.00 -15.94
CA THR A 139 -18.68 -16.38 -16.43
C THR A 139 -17.56 -17.21 -15.83
N SER A 140 -16.56 -16.55 -15.22
CA SER A 140 -15.46 -17.21 -14.54
C SER A 140 -14.94 -16.38 -13.37
N ILE A 141 -14.69 -17.05 -12.25
CA ILE A 141 -14.10 -16.50 -11.04
C ILE A 141 -12.98 -17.44 -10.56
N ASP A 142 -11.91 -16.84 -10.04
CA ASP A 142 -10.76 -17.50 -9.46
C ASP A 142 -10.74 -17.21 -7.96
N ASP A 143 -10.88 -18.26 -7.14
CA ASP A 143 -10.77 -18.14 -5.70
C ASP A 143 -9.30 -17.91 -5.33
N GLN A 144 -8.99 -16.71 -4.85
CA GLN A 144 -7.63 -16.32 -4.44
C GLN A 144 -7.31 -16.76 -3.01
N THR A 145 -8.30 -17.31 -2.30
CA THR A 145 -8.10 -18.08 -1.08
C THR A 145 -7.71 -19.48 -1.55
N GLY A 146 -6.42 -19.86 -1.43
CA GLY A 146 -5.95 -21.15 -1.95
C GLY A 146 -6.91 -22.30 -1.61
N ASP A 147 -7.14 -23.19 -2.57
CA ASP A 147 -8.02 -24.33 -2.41
C ASP A 147 -7.52 -25.20 -1.24
N VAL A 148 -8.45 -25.61 -0.37
CA VAL A 148 -8.17 -26.57 0.70
C VAL A 148 -8.30 -27.97 0.12
N TYR A 149 -7.21 -28.72 0.11
CA TYR A 149 -7.17 -30.10 -0.38
C TYR A 149 -7.09 -31.07 0.78
N ARG A 150 -7.94 -32.10 0.77
CA ARG A 150 -7.89 -33.20 1.71
C ARG A 150 -6.87 -34.25 1.23
N VAL A 151 -6.01 -34.68 2.13
CA VAL A 151 -5.07 -35.77 1.92
C VAL A 151 -5.50 -36.95 2.79
N GLU A 152 -5.73 -38.10 2.15
CA GLU A 152 -6.05 -39.36 2.81
C GLU A 152 -4.78 -40.21 2.89
N CYS A 153 -4.41 -40.62 4.10
CA CYS A 153 -3.24 -41.45 4.35
C CYS A 153 -3.65 -42.92 4.45
N SER A 154 -2.81 -43.83 3.94
CA SER A 154 -3.04 -45.27 4.07
C SER A 154 -2.81 -45.79 5.49
N GLU A 155 -2.15 -45.01 6.34
CA GLU A 155 -1.82 -45.32 7.73
C GLU A 155 -2.00 -44.05 8.61
N VAL A 156 -2.03 -44.23 9.94
CA VAL A 156 -2.14 -43.12 10.89
C VAL A 156 -0.96 -42.16 10.72
N HIS A 157 -1.23 -40.88 10.46
CA HIS A 157 -0.18 -39.93 10.08
C HIS A 157 0.61 -39.35 11.26
N GLY A 158 0.08 -39.37 12.49
CA GLY A 158 0.77 -38.86 13.68
C GLY A 158 1.00 -37.34 13.74
N LEU A 159 0.69 -36.60 12.67
CA LEU A 159 0.74 -35.14 12.62
C LEU A 159 -0.11 -34.44 13.68
N THR A 160 0.34 -33.25 14.05
CA THR A 160 -0.42 -32.20 14.73
C THR A 160 -0.70 -31.04 13.77
N SER A 161 -1.76 -30.28 14.03
CA SER A 161 -2.05 -29.11 13.19
C SER A 161 -0.94 -28.09 13.28
N ASN A 162 -0.59 -27.48 12.15
CA ASN A 162 0.55 -26.60 11.92
C ASN A 162 1.90 -27.29 11.71
N ASP A 163 1.94 -28.62 11.65
CA ASP A 163 3.16 -29.32 11.23
C ASP A 163 3.49 -28.98 9.76
N ILE A 164 4.79 -28.84 9.49
CA ILE A 164 5.30 -28.66 8.13
C ILE A 164 5.57 -30.04 7.53
N ILE A 165 4.97 -30.29 6.38
CA ILE A 165 5.14 -31.51 5.60
C ILE A 165 5.67 -31.18 4.21
N THR A 166 6.41 -32.10 3.64
CA THR A 166 6.84 -32.07 2.23
C THR A 166 6.09 -33.15 1.48
N ILE A 167 5.34 -32.77 0.44
CA ILE A 167 4.72 -33.71 -0.50
C ILE A 167 5.65 -33.89 -1.71
N SER A 168 5.77 -35.13 -2.19
CA SER A 168 6.60 -35.50 -3.32
C SER A 168 5.99 -36.64 -4.13
N GLY A 169 6.40 -36.79 -5.40
CA GLY A 169 5.96 -37.88 -6.27
C GLY A 169 4.62 -37.63 -6.95
N THR A 170 4.14 -36.40 -6.91
CA THR A 170 2.93 -35.92 -7.58
C THR A 170 3.31 -34.96 -8.72
N VAL A 171 2.37 -34.66 -9.60
CA VAL A 171 2.59 -33.67 -10.67
C VAL A 171 2.27 -32.28 -10.16
N ASN A 172 1.18 -32.13 -9.40
CA ASN A 172 0.66 -30.83 -9.02
C ASN A 172 0.83 -30.51 -7.53
N PHE A 173 1.15 -31.47 -6.67
CA PHE A 173 1.19 -31.26 -5.22
C PHE A 173 2.59 -31.25 -4.61
N ASP A 174 3.66 -31.40 -5.40
CA ASP A 174 5.02 -31.39 -4.86
C ASP A 174 5.37 -30.03 -4.22
N GLY A 175 5.92 -30.07 -3.00
CA GLY A 175 6.29 -28.87 -2.22
C GLY A 175 6.06 -29.00 -0.72
N ASP A 176 6.37 -27.92 -0.01
CA ASP A 176 6.19 -27.82 1.44
C ASP A 176 4.84 -27.17 1.78
N TYR A 177 4.11 -27.75 2.73
CA TYR A 177 2.80 -27.29 3.17
C TYR A 177 2.67 -27.32 4.69
N VAL A 178 1.76 -26.48 5.19
CA VAL A 178 1.29 -26.53 6.57
C VAL A 178 0.09 -27.45 6.63
N ALA A 179 0.18 -28.54 7.38
CA ALA A 179 -0.91 -29.50 7.56
C ALA A 179 -1.92 -29.00 8.61
N THR A 180 -3.21 -29.12 8.30
CA THR A 180 -4.30 -28.97 9.28
C THR A 180 -4.94 -30.34 9.50
N VAL A 181 -4.84 -30.87 10.70
CA VAL A 181 -5.33 -32.22 11.04
C VAL A 181 -6.86 -32.21 11.10
N ILE A 182 -7.50 -33.19 10.43
CA ILE A 182 -8.95 -33.37 10.44
C ILE A 182 -9.31 -34.53 11.36
N ASP A 183 -8.69 -35.69 11.15
CA ASP A 183 -8.87 -36.92 11.92
C ASP A 183 -7.53 -37.69 12.01
N THR A 184 -7.56 -39.00 12.23
CA THR A 184 -6.35 -39.82 12.45
C THR A 184 -5.59 -40.19 11.17
N ASP A 185 -6.29 -40.19 10.04
CA ASP A 185 -5.84 -40.68 8.74
C ASP A 185 -6.00 -39.62 7.65
N THR A 186 -6.55 -38.45 7.96
CA THR A 186 -6.72 -37.36 7.02
C THR A 186 -6.34 -35.99 7.59
N PHE A 187 -5.70 -35.20 6.74
CA PHE A 187 -5.35 -33.82 7.00
C PHE A 187 -5.63 -32.98 5.74
N SER A 188 -5.59 -31.66 5.86
CA SER A 188 -5.69 -30.76 4.71
C SER A 188 -4.47 -29.88 4.53
N ILE A 189 -4.22 -29.49 3.28
CA ILE A 189 -3.23 -28.50 2.86
C ILE A 189 -3.91 -27.40 2.05
N VAL A 190 -3.30 -26.22 2.00
CA VAL A 190 -3.76 -25.11 1.17
C VAL A 190 -2.82 -24.97 -0.02
N LYS A 191 -3.36 -24.98 -1.25
CA LYS A 191 -2.58 -24.74 -2.47
C LYS A 191 -3.34 -23.78 -3.40
N ALA A 192 -2.62 -22.89 -4.07
CA ALA A 192 -3.19 -22.11 -5.16
C ALA A 192 -3.55 -23.05 -6.33
N SER A 193 -4.86 -23.14 -6.60
CA SER A 193 -5.60 -23.71 -7.73
C SER A 193 -5.00 -24.89 -8.53
N GLY A 194 -5.86 -25.87 -8.82
CA GLY A 194 -5.56 -27.04 -9.65
C GLY A 194 -6.26 -28.28 -9.12
N LYS A 195 -7.52 -28.50 -9.51
CA LYS A 195 -8.31 -29.64 -9.01
C LYS A 195 -7.93 -30.91 -9.76
N THR A 196 -7.00 -31.67 -9.21
CA THR A 196 -6.64 -33.02 -9.69
C THR A 196 -6.59 -33.99 -8.52
N THR A 197 -6.88 -35.26 -8.79
CA THR A 197 -6.69 -36.36 -7.84
C THR A 197 -5.37 -37.04 -8.16
N GLU A 198 -4.45 -37.08 -7.20
CA GLU A 198 -3.12 -37.65 -7.36
C GLU A 198 -2.73 -38.46 -6.13
N THR A 199 -1.88 -39.47 -6.33
CA THR A 199 -1.29 -40.26 -5.25
C THR A 199 0.19 -39.93 -5.18
N GLY A 200 0.69 -39.66 -3.97
CA GLY A 200 2.09 -39.34 -3.73
C GLY A 200 2.54 -39.74 -2.33
N THR A 201 3.74 -39.33 -1.97
CA THR A 201 4.34 -39.56 -0.64
C THR A 201 4.51 -38.23 0.08
N TRP A 202 4.25 -38.21 1.38
CA TRP A 202 4.54 -37.06 2.22
C TRP A 202 5.55 -37.45 3.31
N THR A 203 6.35 -36.47 3.74
CA THR A 203 7.27 -36.61 4.88
C THR A 203 7.12 -35.41 5.81
N GLN A 204 7.29 -35.62 7.11
CA GLN A 204 7.30 -34.53 8.08
C GLN A 204 8.72 -33.95 8.19
N ALA A 205 8.83 -32.62 8.14
CA ALA A 205 10.11 -31.96 8.40
C ALA A 205 10.40 -31.97 9.91
N GLN A 206 11.03 -33.03 10.40
CA GLN A 206 11.43 -33.12 11.80
C GLN A 206 12.86 -32.59 11.97
N ILE A 207 13.01 -31.45 12.65
CA ILE A 207 14.32 -31.04 13.18
C ILE A 207 14.54 -31.85 14.46
N VAL A 208 15.29 -32.94 14.35
CA VAL A 208 15.84 -33.62 15.53
C VAL A 208 17.02 -32.79 15.99
N VAL A 209 16.82 -31.97 17.02
CA VAL A 209 17.94 -31.34 17.75
C VAL A 209 18.56 -32.40 18.64
N ASP A 210 19.34 -33.30 18.03
CA ASP A 210 20.10 -34.29 18.78
C ASP A 210 21.26 -33.58 19.52
N ALA A 211 21.20 -33.61 20.85
CA ALA A 211 22.34 -33.56 21.78
C ALA A 211 23.33 -32.37 21.73
N TRP A 212 23.05 -31.23 21.09
CA TRP A 212 23.95 -30.06 21.21
C TRP A 212 23.78 -29.25 22.52
N LEU A 213 22.73 -29.53 23.31
CA LEU A 213 22.45 -28.84 24.57
C LEU A 213 23.07 -29.52 25.81
N ASP A 214 23.52 -30.77 25.71
CA ASP A 214 24.15 -31.49 26.84
C ASP A 214 25.66 -31.23 26.96
N GLN A 215 26.29 -30.48 26.03
CA GLN A 215 27.72 -30.11 26.11
C GLN A 215 27.99 -28.75 26.78
N TYR A 216 26.95 -28.05 27.25
CA TYR A 216 27.09 -26.76 27.97
C TYR A 216 26.36 -26.72 29.33
N GLY A 217 26.15 -27.88 29.95
CA GLY A 217 25.70 -28.02 31.35
C GLY A 217 26.85 -28.37 32.29
#